data_AF-A0A5B9W368-F1
#
_entry.id   AF-A0A5B9W368-F1
#
_cell.length_a   1.000
_cell.length_b   1.000
_cell.length_c   1.000
_cell.angle_alpha   90.00
_cell.angle_beta   90.00
_cell.angle_gamma   90.00
#
_symmetry.space_group_name_H-M   'P 1'
#
loop_
_entity.id
_entity.type
_entity.pdbx_description
1 polymer ?
#
loop_
_entity_poly.entity_id
_entity_poly.type
_entity_poly.pdbx_seq_one_letter_code
_entity_poly.pdbx_strand_id
1 'polypeptide(L)' 'MTRLENYVQQYGPVVGPKLFRTLQSKAAYAGVSARLRRKINAVQGNPPAPPKPEPSYPLFEATPPEPTESVA' A
#
# COMPACT_ATOMS: atom_id res chain seq x y z
N MET A 1 6.88 5.06 10.16
CA MET A 1 5.87 6.15 10.26
C MET A 1 5.94 6.97 8.99
N THR A 2 4.89 6.99 8.17
CA THR A 2 4.84 7.85 6.97
C THR A 2 4.63 9.30 7.40
N ARG A 3 5.47 10.22 6.93
CA ARG A 3 5.35 11.67 7.21
C ARG A 3 4.63 12.36 6.05
N LEU A 4 3.81 13.34 6.37
CA LEU A 4 3.11 14.19 5.39
C LEU A 4 4.10 14.84 4.41
N GLU A 5 5.27 15.25 4.92
CA GLU A 5 6.37 15.86 4.15
C GLU A 5 6.78 15.01 2.94
N ASN A 6 6.89 13.68 3.12
CA ASN A 6 7.26 12.77 2.03
C ASN A 6 6.20 12.74 0.92
N TYR A 7 4.91 12.78 1.31
CA TYR A 7 3.80 12.81 0.36
C TYR A 7 3.70 14.16 -0.37
N VAL A 8 4.04 15.26 0.31
CA VAL A 8 4.11 16.59 -0.31
C VAL A 8 5.29 16.67 -1.28
N GLN A 9 6.44 16.10 -0.94
CA GLN A 9 7.60 16.04 -1.84
C GLN A 9 7.34 15.18 -3.08
N GLN A 10 6.65 14.05 -2.93
CA GLN A 10 6.44 13.09 -4.03
C GLN A 10 5.24 13.45 -4.94
N TYR A 11 4.16 13.98 -4.37
CA TYR A 11 2.90 14.24 -5.10
C TYR A 11 2.54 15.74 -5.17
N GLY A 12 3.38 16.61 -4.61
CA GLY A 12 3.17 18.04 -4.59
C GLY A 12 2.22 18.53 -3.48
N PRO A 13 2.15 19.86 -3.29
CA PRO A 13 1.47 20.48 -2.15
C PRO A 13 -0.06 20.35 -2.17
N VAL A 14 -0.66 20.15 -3.34
CA VAL A 14 -2.13 20.07 -3.50
C VAL A 14 -2.65 18.63 -3.34
N VAL A 15 -1.91 17.65 -3.85
CA VAL A 15 -2.34 16.24 -3.90
C VAL A 15 -1.78 15.44 -2.71
N GLY A 16 -0.54 15.70 -2.29
CA GLY A 16 0.12 15.01 -1.19
C GLY A 16 -0.69 14.95 0.11
N PRO A 17 -1.24 16.08 0.61
CA PRO A 17 -2.04 16.07 1.83
C PRO A 17 -3.34 15.26 1.72
N LYS A 18 -3.98 15.24 0.54
CA LYS A 18 -5.20 14.45 0.30
C LYS A 18 -4.89 12.95 0.34
N LEU A 19 -3.83 12.53 -0.33
CA LEU A 19 -3.37 11.14 -0.31
C LEU A 19 -2.95 10.69 1.09
N PHE A 20 -2.21 11.52 1.81
CA PHE A 20 -1.79 11.21 3.18
C PHE A 20 -3.00 10.99 4.12
N ARG A 21 -4.00 11.89 4.06
CA ARG A 21 -5.21 11.78 4.89
C ARG A 21 -6.04 10.54 4.55
N THR A 22 -6.18 10.20 3.27
CA THR A 22 -6.89 8.98 2.86
C THR A 22 -6.16 7.70 3.27
N LEU A 23 -4.84 7.69 3.25
CA LEU A 23 -4.04 6.59 3.77
C LEU A 23 -4.22 6.44 5.28
N GLN A 24 -4.18 7.56 6.01
CA GLN A 24 -4.35 7.58 7.46
C GLN A 24 -5.75 7.07 7.86
N SER A 25 -6.81 7.50 7.16
CA SER A 25 -8.16 7.01 7.42
C SER A 25 -8.31 5.51 7.12
N LYS A 26 -7.67 5.01 6.06
CA LYS A 26 -7.60 3.57 5.76
C LYS A 26 -6.89 2.78 6.86
N ALA A 27 -5.76 3.27 7.36
CA ALA A 27 -5.03 2.64 8.45
C ALA A 27 -5.87 2.57 9.75
N ALA A 28 -6.61 3.63 10.07
CA ALA A 28 -7.54 3.63 11.20
C ALA A 28 -8.67 2.58 11.01
N TYR A 29 -9.22 2.47 9.80
CA TYR A 29 -10.29 1.52 9.49
C TYR A 29 -9.80 0.05 9.44
N ALA A 30 -8.54 -0.17 9.07
CA ALA A 30 -7.93 -1.50 9.02
C ALA A 30 -7.93 -2.16 10.41
N GLY A 31 -7.60 -1.43 11.47
CA GLY A 31 -7.63 -1.95 12.84
C GLY A 31 -9.03 -2.32 13.33
N VAL A 32 -10.02 -1.47 13.05
CA VAL A 32 -11.42 -1.69 13.47
C VAL A 32 -12.02 -2.90 12.73
N SER A 33 -11.85 -2.96 11.41
CA SER A 33 -12.34 -4.07 10.60
C SER A 33 -11.63 -5.39 10.93
N ALA A 34 -10.33 -5.37 11.24
CA ALA A 34 -9.60 -6.54 11.72
C ALA A 34 -10.14 -7.05 13.07
N ARG A 35 -10.45 -6.14 14.01
CA ARG A 35 -11.03 -6.52 15.30
C ARG A 35 -12.43 -7.13 15.13
N LEU A 36 -13.26 -6.56 14.27
CA LEU A 36 -14.58 -7.11 13.95
C LEU A 36 -14.48 -8.51 13.32
N ARG A 37 -13.59 -8.70 12.34
CA ARG A 37 -13.33 -10.01 11.72
C ARG A 37 -12.90 -11.06 12.74
N ARG A 38 -12.01 -10.70 13.68
CA ARG A 38 -11.62 -11.61 14.77
C ARG A 38 -12.81 -12.04 15.62
N LYS A 39 -13.71 -11.10 15.97
CA LYS A 39 -14.93 -11.43 16.73
C LYS A 39 -15.85 -12.36 15.95
N ILE A 40 -16.07 -12.09 14.67
CA ILE A 40 -16.91 -12.93 13.80
C ILE A 40 -16.30 -14.35 13.70
N ASN A 41 -15.01 -14.44 13.43
CA ASN A 41 -14.32 -15.73 13.33
C ASN A 41 -14.38 -16.52 14.65
N ALA A 42 -14.23 -15.87 15.80
CA ALA A 42 -14.35 -16.50 17.11
C ALA A 42 -15.75 -17.08 17.35
N VAL A 43 -16.81 -16.38 16.92
CA VAL A 43 -18.19 -16.88 17.01
C VAL A 43 -18.44 -18.04 16.06
N GLN A 44 -17.83 -18.00 14.86
CA GLN A 44 -17.99 -19.03 13.84
C GLN A 44 -17.08 -20.25 14.02
N GLY A 45 -16.21 -20.26 15.04
CA GLY A 45 -15.21 -21.31 15.23
C GLY A 45 -14.13 -21.35 14.12
N ASN A 46 -14.06 -20.32 13.28
CA ASN A 46 -13.09 -20.25 12.19
C ASN A 46 -11.72 -19.79 12.74
N PRO A 47 -10.62 -20.44 12.35
CA PRO A 47 -9.29 -19.99 12.73
C PRO A 47 -9.01 -18.59 12.15
N PRO A 48 -8.24 -17.73 12.85
CA PRO A 48 -7.86 -16.44 12.32
C PRO A 48 -7.07 -16.61 11.02
N ALA A 49 -7.47 -15.88 9.98
CA ALA A 49 -6.77 -15.90 8.70
C ALA A 49 -5.31 -15.44 8.91
N PRO A 50 -4.32 -16.12 8.31
CA PRO A 50 -2.94 -15.69 8.37
C PRO A 50 -2.77 -14.29 7.76
N PRO A 51 -1.81 -13.48 8.23
CA PRO A 51 -1.51 -12.19 7.61
C PRO A 51 -1.19 -12.43 6.14
N LYS A 52 -1.82 -11.63 5.27
CA LYS A 52 -1.57 -11.71 3.84
C LYS A 52 -0.10 -11.33 3.61
N PRO A 53 0.71 -12.15 2.92
CA PRO A 53 2.09 -11.78 2.61
C PRO A 53 2.06 -10.44 1.86
N GLU A 54 2.90 -9.49 2.29
CA GLU A 54 3.05 -8.23 1.56
C GLU A 54 3.56 -8.56 0.15
N PRO A 55 2.92 -8.06 -0.91
CA PRO A 55 3.39 -8.33 -2.24
C PRO A 55 4.73 -7.62 -2.44
N SER A 56 5.80 -8.41 -2.57
CA SER A 56 7.14 -7.95 -2.93
C SER A 56 7.13 -7.55 -4.40
N TYR A 57 6.73 -6.32 -4.69
CA TYR A 57 6.89 -5.74 -6.02
C TYR A 57 8.32 -5.20 -6.16
N PRO A 58 9.12 -5.66 -7.14
CA PRO A 58 10.40 -5.04 -7.43
C PRO A 58 10.17 -3.56 -7.78
N LEU A 59 10.87 -2.66 -7.09
CA LEU A 59 10.58 -1.21 -7.10
C LEU A 59 10.84 -0.55 -8.46
N PHE A 60 11.61 -1.20 -9.32
CA PHE A 60 11.86 -0.82 -10.71
C PHE A 60 12.01 -2.09 -11.53
N GLU A 61 11.17 -2.29 -12.55
CA GLU A 61 11.56 -3.12 -13.68
C GLU A 61 12.80 -2.45 -14.28
N ALA A 62 13.93 -3.16 -14.28
CA ALA A 62 15.13 -2.70 -14.94
C ALA A 62 14.76 -2.35 -16.38
N THR A 63 15.02 -1.09 -16.73
CA THR A 63 14.83 -0.47 -18.05
C THR A 63 15.03 -1.49 -19.17
N PRO A 64 14.09 -1.64 -20.13
CA PRO A 64 14.35 -2.41 -21.32
C PRO A 64 15.64 -1.88 -21.97
N PRO A 65 16.62 -2.73 -22.33
CA PRO A 65 17.75 -2.25 -23.10
C PRO A 65 17.21 -1.61 -24.38
N GLU A 66 17.67 -0.40 -24.67
CA GLU A 66 17.25 0.39 -25.82
C GLU A 66 17.33 -0.43 -27.11
N PRO A 67 16.43 -0.19 -28.09
CA PRO A 67 16.54 -0.83 -29.38
C PRO A 67 17.84 -0.35 -30.01
N THR A 68 18.82 -1.25 -30.16
CA THR A 68 19.95 -1.01 -31.04
C THR A 68 19.39 -0.78 -32.44
N GLU A 69 19.33 0.48 -32.85
CA GLU A 69 19.06 0.87 -34.23
C GLU A 69 20.14 0.27 -35.12
N SER A 70 19.73 -0.75 -35.87
CA SER A 70 20.45 -1.32 -36.98
C SER A 70 20.43 -0.34 -38.16
N VAL A 71 21.48 0.46 -38.34
CA VAL A 71 21.76 1.25 -39.57
C VAL A 71 23.29 1.44 -39.59
N ALA A 72 24.09 1.12 -40.60
CA ALA A 72 23.95 0.47 -41.91
C ALA A 72 25.32 -0.14 -42.25
#